data_AF-A0A8K0JJI3-F1
#
_entry.id   AF-A0A8K0JJI3-F1
#
_cell.length_a   1.000
_cell.length_b   1.000
_cell.length_c   1.000
_cell.angle_alpha   90.00
_cell.angle_beta   90.00
_cell.angle_gamma   90.00
#
_symmetry.space_group_name_H-M   'P 1'
#
loop_
_entity.id
_entity.type
_entity.pdbx_description
1 polymer ?
#
loop_
_entity_poly.entity_id
_entity_poly.type
_entity_poly.pdbx_seq_one_letter_code
_entity_poly.pdbx_strand_id
1 'polypeptide(L)'
;MGLASKMAYANVNVGYGAPPPPQTHGQPQQGYGQPPQGMHQQGGYQSATPAPGAYGQPPQQQGQYGQPQHGAPAQQYGQPQGQYGQPQQQYGQPQPPQGQYGQPPQQQYGQPQQGQYGQPQGGMGDKGMILTLLQTCVRDQHLEAFYPPPALDQISSRIAQSGALDKICQQWRIPKELGADLVKIALFDVVLLCDDSGSMQFEQGGERIEDLKMILSRVTFATSLFDHDGIEIRFLNSQVQGNHVTSEAQATQIVSQIRFSGLTPLGTSLDQKILQPMLLNPARAGQLRKPLLVIVISDGAPAVFNAVMRASDELRRSRYGPDSLSLQFAQVGNDMKAQEFLGQLDSHPVVGPLIDVTSDFEYEQDQMMKTTGENLTGEGWIMKLLLGSIDSSYDTKDERRHH
;
A
#
# COMPACT_ATOMS: atom_id res chain seq x y z
N MET A 1 -5.52 5.17 15.11
CA MET A 1 -6.41 4.00 15.00
C MET A 1 -5.95 3.19 13.82
N GLY A 2 -5.75 1.89 13.97
CA GLY A 2 -5.40 1.01 12.84
C GLY A 2 -6.61 0.74 11.94
N LEU A 3 -6.37 0.15 10.77
CA LEU A 3 -7.42 -0.15 9.78
C LEU A 3 -8.62 -0.90 10.37
N ALA A 4 -8.39 -1.98 11.14
CA ALA A 4 -9.47 -2.76 11.75
C ALA A 4 -10.40 -1.88 12.61
N SER A 5 -9.82 -1.01 13.44
CA SER A 5 -10.60 -0.07 14.25
C SER A 5 -11.36 0.96 13.40
N LYS A 6 -10.76 1.44 12.31
CA LYS A 6 -11.42 2.38 11.39
C LYS A 6 -12.61 1.70 10.69
N MET A 7 -12.45 0.46 10.25
CA MET A 7 -13.52 -0.33 9.62
C MET A 7 -14.66 -0.64 10.59
N ALA A 8 -14.33 -1.10 11.80
CA ALA A 8 -15.33 -1.34 12.85
C ALA A 8 -16.10 -0.06 13.19
N TYR A 9 -15.41 1.07 13.36
CA TYR A 9 -16.04 2.36 13.63
C TYR A 9 -16.95 2.82 12.48
N ALA A 10 -16.50 2.67 11.24
CA ALA A 10 -17.28 3.02 10.07
C ALA A 10 -18.56 2.16 9.96
N ASN A 11 -18.47 0.86 10.24
CA ASN A 11 -19.62 -0.05 10.25
C ASN A 11 -20.65 0.31 11.32
N VAL A 12 -20.21 0.74 12.52
CA VAL A 12 -21.11 1.16 13.60
C VAL A 12 -21.87 2.44 13.24
N ASN A 13 -21.23 3.40 12.57
CA ASN A 13 -21.87 4.67 12.18
C ASN A 13 -22.80 4.56 10.96
N VAL A 14 -22.71 3.48 10.16
CA VAL A 14 -23.70 3.17 9.12
C VAL A 14 -24.95 2.49 9.73
N GLY A 15 -24.85 2.02 10.98
CA GLY A 15 -25.90 1.30 11.72
C GLY A 15 -26.95 2.16 12.42
N TYR A 16 -27.59 3.10 11.72
CA TYR A 16 -28.91 3.66 12.10
C TYR A 16 -29.81 3.78 10.86
N GLY A 17 -29.99 2.67 10.16
CA GLY A 17 -31.02 2.49 9.13
C GLY A 17 -31.58 1.09 9.25
N ALA A 18 -32.82 0.96 9.75
CA ALA A 18 -33.50 -0.32 9.84
C ALA A 18 -33.55 -1.02 8.46
N PRO A 19 -33.32 -2.34 8.38
CA PRO A 19 -33.44 -3.06 7.11
C PRO A 19 -34.91 -3.03 6.63
N PRO A 20 -35.16 -2.81 5.33
CA PRO A 20 -36.51 -2.93 4.79
C PRO A 20 -37.00 -4.39 4.88
N PRO A 21 -38.30 -4.63 5.12
CA PRO A 21 -38.84 -5.97 5.27
C PRO A 21 -38.71 -6.77 3.95
N PRO A 22 -38.51 -8.10 4.02
CA PRO A 22 -38.30 -8.93 2.84
C PRO A 22 -39.55 -8.97 1.95
N GLN A 23 -39.36 -8.62 0.67
CA GLN A 23 -40.38 -8.76 -0.36
C GLN A 23 -40.54 -10.23 -0.74
N THR A 24 -41.68 -10.82 -0.39
CA THR A 24 -42.11 -12.15 -0.82
C THR A 24 -42.34 -12.17 -2.34
N HIS A 25 -41.48 -12.86 -3.08
CA HIS A 25 -41.73 -13.17 -4.50
C HIS A 25 -42.52 -14.48 -4.60
N GLY A 26 -43.66 -14.40 -5.30
CA GLY A 26 -44.61 -15.49 -5.50
C GLY A 26 -44.05 -16.62 -6.36
N GLN A 27 -44.52 -17.83 -6.06
CA GLN A 27 -44.28 -19.06 -6.80
C GLN A 27 -44.81 -19.01 -8.24
N PRO A 28 -44.17 -19.71 -9.19
CA PRO A 28 -44.86 -20.23 -10.36
C PRO A 28 -45.17 -21.73 -10.25
N GLN A 29 -46.39 -22.07 -10.66
CA GLN A 29 -47.01 -23.39 -10.75
C GLN A 29 -46.30 -24.38 -11.69
N GLN A 30 -46.41 -25.66 -11.33
CA GLN A 30 -46.10 -26.83 -12.14
C GLN A 30 -47.01 -26.96 -13.37
N GLY A 31 -46.43 -27.32 -14.52
CA GLY A 31 -47.14 -27.74 -15.72
C GLY A 31 -46.45 -28.95 -16.37
N TYR A 32 -47.17 -30.05 -16.48
CA TYR A 32 -46.76 -31.33 -17.07
C TYR A 32 -46.64 -31.26 -18.61
N GLY A 33 -45.63 -31.92 -19.19
CA GLY A 33 -45.52 -32.16 -20.63
C GLY A 33 -44.49 -33.24 -20.98
N GLN A 34 -44.94 -34.32 -21.63
CA GLN A 34 -44.18 -35.49 -22.09
C GLN A 34 -43.30 -35.23 -23.35
N PRO A 35 -42.35 -36.14 -23.70
CA PRO A 35 -41.30 -35.91 -24.68
C PRO A 35 -41.61 -36.50 -26.08
N PRO A 36 -40.86 -36.10 -27.14
CA PRO A 36 -40.72 -36.88 -28.35
C PRO A 36 -39.34 -37.54 -28.51
N GLN A 37 -39.38 -38.70 -29.17
CA GLN A 37 -38.32 -39.65 -29.50
C GLN A 37 -37.49 -39.27 -30.74
N GLY A 38 -36.31 -39.89 -30.86
CA GLY A 38 -35.56 -40.13 -32.12
C GLY A 38 -34.12 -39.63 -32.04
N MET A 39 -33.06 -40.31 -32.48
CA MET A 39 -32.86 -41.57 -33.21
C MET A 39 -31.41 -42.03 -32.95
N HIS A 40 -31.18 -43.34 -33.02
CA HIS A 40 -29.89 -44.02 -32.92
C HIS A 40 -28.94 -43.73 -34.11
N GLN A 41 -27.62 -43.69 -33.87
CA GLN A 41 -26.68 -44.48 -34.68
C GLN A 41 -25.32 -44.72 -34.00
N GLN A 42 -24.73 -45.84 -34.41
CA GLN A 42 -23.63 -46.63 -33.84
C GLN A 42 -22.22 -46.16 -34.27
N GLY A 43 -21.22 -46.61 -33.48
CA GLY A 43 -19.83 -46.85 -33.91
C GLY A 43 -18.83 -46.16 -32.97
N GLY A 44 -17.79 -46.77 -32.42
CA GLY A 44 -17.24 -48.12 -32.50
C GLY A 44 -15.99 -48.12 -31.59
N TYR A 45 -15.69 -49.26 -30.98
CA TYR A 45 -14.54 -49.48 -30.09
C TYR A 45 -13.21 -49.31 -30.83
N GLN A 46 -12.20 -48.70 -30.18
CA GLN A 46 -10.85 -49.27 -30.16
C GLN A 46 -9.95 -48.65 -29.07
N SER A 47 -9.39 -49.56 -28.29
CA SER A 47 -8.39 -49.45 -27.23
C SER A 47 -6.97 -49.27 -27.78
N ALA A 48 -6.12 -48.49 -27.09
CA ALA A 48 -4.68 -48.78 -27.02
C ALA A 48 -4.01 -48.05 -25.83
N THR A 49 -3.42 -48.84 -24.94
CA THR A 49 -2.38 -48.47 -23.97
C THR A 49 -1.10 -48.02 -24.67
N PRO A 50 -0.20 -47.29 -23.99
CA PRO A 50 1.01 -47.98 -23.51
C PRO A 50 1.52 -47.51 -22.13
N ALA A 51 2.23 -48.43 -21.46
CA ALA A 51 3.02 -48.23 -20.24
C ALA A 51 4.54 -48.31 -20.61
N PRO A 52 5.50 -48.17 -19.67
CA PRO A 52 6.42 -47.03 -19.63
C PRO A 52 7.87 -47.39 -19.99
N GLY A 53 8.60 -46.43 -20.58
CA GLY A 53 10.03 -46.52 -20.88
C GLY A 53 10.87 -45.70 -19.90
N ALA A 54 11.79 -46.37 -19.22
CA ALA A 54 12.73 -45.84 -18.24
C ALA A 54 14.12 -45.61 -18.86
N TYR A 55 14.66 -44.40 -18.76
CA TYR A 55 16.09 -44.00 -18.86
C TYR A 55 16.15 -42.55 -18.30
N GLY A 56 17.11 -42.01 -17.55
CA GLY A 56 18.36 -42.42 -16.93
C GLY A 56 18.89 -41.18 -16.19
N GLN A 57 19.40 -41.33 -14.96
CA GLN A 57 19.99 -40.26 -14.14
C GLN A 57 21.37 -39.83 -14.66
N PRO A 58 21.83 -38.62 -14.30
CA PRO A 58 23.23 -38.36 -13.98
C PRO A 58 23.47 -37.95 -12.50
N PRO A 59 24.70 -38.12 -11.99
CA PRO A 59 24.94 -38.39 -10.57
C PRO A 59 25.32 -37.17 -9.70
N GLN A 60 25.04 -37.31 -8.40
CA GLN A 60 25.56 -36.50 -7.30
C GLN A 60 27.06 -36.78 -7.07
N GLN A 61 27.85 -35.73 -6.83
CA GLN A 61 29.18 -35.84 -6.23
C GLN A 61 29.14 -35.32 -4.78
N GLN A 62 29.50 -36.22 -3.86
CA GLN A 62 29.88 -35.94 -2.48
C GLN A 62 31.33 -35.46 -2.43
N GLY A 63 31.59 -34.43 -1.62
CA GLY A 63 32.91 -34.02 -1.19
C GLY A 63 32.88 -33.71 0.31
N GLN A 64 33.49 -34.59 1.09
CA GLN A 64 33.68 -34.52 2.54
C GLN A 64 35.19 -34.47 2.80
N TYR A 65 35.71 -33.43 3.48
CA TYR A 65 37.00 -33.33 4.24
C TYR A 65 37.08 -31.85 4.70
N GLY A 66 37.45 -31.40 5.89
CA GLY A 66 37.91 -31.96 7.16
C GLY A 66 38.17 -30.79 8.14
N GLN A 67 38.10 -31.04 9.45
CA GLN A 67 38.55 -30.11 10.51
C GLN A 67 40.08 -29.88 10.48
N PRO A 68 40.59 -28.80 11.09
CA PRO A 68 41.19 -28.96 12.43
C PRO A 68 40.89 -27.83 13.45
N GLN A 69 41.13 -28.20 14.70
CA GLN A 69 40.96 -27.51 15.99
C GLN A 69 42.25 -26.75 16.43
N HIS A 70 42.09 -25.89 17.45
CA HIS A 70 43.09 -25.14 18.27
C HIS A 70 43.45 -23.73 17.78
N GLY A 71 43.59 -22.70 18.61
CA GLY A 71 43.57 -22.58 20.07
C GLY A 71 43.41 -21.12 20.54
N ALA A 72 43.16 -20.96 21.84
CA ALA A 72 43.10 -19.68 22.56
C ALA A 72 44.49 -19.02 22.68
N PRO A 73 44.59 -17.73 23.10
CA PRO A 73 44.64 -17.47 24.54
C PRO A 73 43.97 -16.17 25.01
N ALA A 74 43.84 -16.11 26.34
CA ALA A 74 43.29 -15.06 27.19
C ALA A 74 44.13 -13.77 27.27
N GLN A 75 43.50 -12.67 27.71
CA GLN A 75 43.95 -11.71 28.76
C GLN A 75 42.84 -10.63 28.93
N GLN A 76 42.13 -10.52 30.06
CA GLN A 76 42.44 -9.98 31.40
C GLN A 76 42.47 -8.43 31.54
N TYR A 77 41.60 -7.98 32.46
CA TYR A 77 41.64 -6.81 33.36
C TYR A 77 41.42 -5.38 32.86
N GLY A 78 40.48 -4.70 33.55
CA GLY A 78 40.52 -3.24 33.73
C GLY A 78 39.18 -2.61 34.15
N GLN A 79 38.75 -2.78 35.40
CA GLN A 79 37.89 -1.78 36.05
C GLN A 79 38.71 -0.51 36.35
N PRO A 80 38.05 0.64 36.54
CA PRO A 80 38.06 1.18 37.90
C PRO A 80 36.71 1.71 38.40
N GLN A 81 36.57 1.59 39.73
CA GLN A 81 35.60 2.22 40.63
C GLN A 81 35.86 3.72 40.84
N GLY A 82 34.81 4.41 41.30
CA GLY A 82 34.85 5.62 42.14
C GLY A 82 34.23 6.85 41.46
N GLN A 83 33.57 7.79 42.13
CA GLN A 83 33.19 7.99 43.53
C GLN A 83 32.29 9.25 43.56
N TYR A 84 31.21 9.22 44.35
CA TYR A 84 30.49 10.32 45.05
C TYR A 84 30.49 11.77 44.52
N GLY A 85 29.29 12.37 44.49
CA GLY A 85 29.11 13.82 44.63
C GLY A 85 27.68 14.32 44.43
N GLN A 86 26.90 14.44 45.50
CA GLN A 86 25.77 15.38 45.55
C GLN A 86 26.29 16.83 45.59
N PRO A 87 25.45 17.81 45.24
CA PRO A 87 24.88 18.61 46.33
C PRO A 87 23.39 18.94 46.17
N GLN A 88 22.84 19.34 47.31
CA GLN A 88 21.46 19.64 47.66
C GLN A 88 21.28 21.17 47.83
N GLN A 89 20.02 21.62 47.76
CA GLN A 89 19.48 22.94 48.21
C GLN A 89 19.63 24.12 47.21
N GLN A 90 18.77 25.15 47.13
CA GLN A 90 17.74 25.65 48.06
C GLN A 90 16.75 26.60 47.34
N TYR A 91 15.60 26.79 47.99
CA TYR A 91 14.45 27.67 47.77
C TYR A 91 14.69 29.11 47.25
N GLY A 92 13.67 29.63 46.55
CA GLY A 92 13.41 31.07 46.44
C GLY A 92 12.21 31.46 45.56
N GLN A 93 11.01 31.54 46.13
CA GLN A 93 9.93 32.44 45.64
C GLN A 93 10.17 33.84 46.22
N PRO A 94 9.74 34.91 45.52
CA PRO A 94 8.61 35.67 46.05
C PRO A 94 7.59 36.21 45.01
N GLN A 95 6.48 36.67 45.58
CA GLN A 95 5.15 37.07 45.10
C GLN A 95 5.02 38.24 44.09
N PRO A 96 3.80 38.46 43.53
CA PRO A 96 3.51 39.39 42.43
C PRO A 96 3.01 40.77 42.90
N PRO A 97 2.94 41.78 42.00
CA PRO A 97 2.12 42.97 42.21
C PRO A 97 0.81 42.95 41.41
N GLN A 98 -0.16 43.67 41.97
CA GLN A 98 -1.57 43.80 41.65
C GLN A 98 -1.91 44.70 40.45
N GLY A 99 -3.15 44.57 39.97
CA GLY A 99 -3.91 45.54 39.15
C GLY A 99 -4.22 44.98 37.76
N GLN A 100 -5.41 45.08 37.18
CA GLN A 100 -6.59 45.89 37.46
C GLN A 100 -7.77 45.32 36.66
N TYR A 101 -8.98 45.52 37.17
CA TYR A 101 -10.26 45.04 36.65
C TYR A 101 -10.55 45.42 35.19
N GLY A 102 -11.08 44.46 34.42
CA GLY A 102 -11.74 44.72 33.12
C GLY A 102 -12.57 43.52 32.69
N GLN A 103 -13.90 43.60 32.85
CA GLN A 103 -14.88 42.67 32.28
C GLN A 103 -15.33 43.13 30.87
N PRO A 104 -15.95 42.25 30.06
CA PRO A 104 -15.72 42.17 28.61
C PRO A 104 -16.68 43.01 27.77
N PRO A 105 -16.36 43.32 26.49
CA PRO A 105 -17.33 43.85 25.54
C PRO A 105 -18.25 42.73 25.03
N GLN A 106 -19.55 42.93 25.19
CA GLN A 106 -20.61 42.10 24.63
C GLN A 106 -20.51 42.05 23.10
N GLN A 107 -20.38 40.86 22.53
CA GLN A 107 -20.64 40.63 21.11
C GLN A 107 -22.14 40.38 20.91
N GLN A 108 -22.73 41.23 20.09
CA GLN A 108 -24.12 41.28 19.73
C GLN A 108 -24.45 40.12 18.78
N TYR A 109 -25.28 39.18 19.25
CA TYR A 109 -25.87 38.11 18.43
C TYR A 109 -26.80 38.73 17.38
N GLY A 110 -26.38 38.73 16.11
CA GLY A 110 -27.25 38.94 14.96
C GLY A 110 -28.04 37.66 14.66
N GLN A 111 -29.35 37.81 14.47
CA GLN A 111 -30.26 36.73 14.04
C GLN A 111 -29.90 36.20 12.64
N PRO A 112 -30.14 34.91 12.34
CA PRO A 112 -30.04 34.41 10.97
C PRO A 112 -31.31 34.79 10.18
N GLN A 113 -31.11 35.58 9.11
CA GLN A 113 -32.15 35.89 8.14
C GLN A 113 -32.21 34.77 7.08
N GLN A 114 -33.41 34.26 6.85
CA GLN A 114 -33.72 33.25 5.84
C GLN A 114 -33.56 33.81 4.42
N GLY A 115 -32.83 33.10 3.56
CA GLY A 115 -32.75 33.31 2.10
C GLY A 115 -31.82 32.27 1.46
N GLN A 116 -32.36 31.14 0.98
CA GLN A 116 -32.57 30.79 -0.44
C GLN A 116 -31.31 30.43 -1.26
N TYR A 117 -31.27 29.15 -1.64
CA TYR A 117 -30.57 28.49 -2.77
C TYR A 117 -29.02 28.32 -2.75
N GLY A 118 -28.60 27.17 -2.21
CA GLY A 118 -27.79 26.17 -2.95
C GLY A 118 -26.35 26.52 -3.35
N GLN A 119 -25.42 26.49 -2.40
CA GLN A 119 -24.01 26.16 -2.66
C GLN A 119 -23.56 25.05 -1.71
N PRO A 120 -22.68 24.11 -2.14
CA PRO A 120 -22.29 22.99 -1.30
C PRO A 120 -21.43 23.50 -0.13
N GLN A 121 -22.01 23.47 1.05
CA GLN A 121 -21.44 23.90 2.32
C GLN A 121 -20.35 22.93 2.86
N GLY A 122 -19.75 22.10 1.99
CA GLY A 122 -18.77 21.07 2.35
C GLY A 122 -17.29 21.49 2.22
N GLY A 123 -16.97 22.48 1.38
CA GLY A 123 -15.58 22.75 0.98
C GLY A 123 -14.66 23.31 2.08
N MET A 124 -15.20 24.07 3.04
CA MET A 124 -14.39 24.68 4.11
C MET A 124 -14.12 23.69 5.26
N GLY A 125 -15.04 22.77 5.53
CA GLY A 125 -14.85 21.69 6.50
C GLY A 125 -13.88 20.61 6.00
N ASP A 126 -14.01 20.22 4.72
CA ASP A 126 -13.14 19.21 4.12
C ASP A 126 -11.69 19.69 3.99
N LYS A 127 -11.44 20.96 3.63
CA LYS A 127 -10.08 21.51 3.55
C LYS A 127 -9.32 21.32 4.87
N GLY A 128 -9.94 21.67 6.01
CA GLY A 128 -9.29 21.58 7.32
C GLY A 128 -8.94 20.14 7.71
N MET A 129 -9.85 19.21 7.44
CA MET A 129 -9.62 17.78 7.62
C MET A 129 -8.46 17.27 6.74
N ILE A 130 -8.51 17.55 5.43
CA ILE A 130 -7.49 17.14 4.46
C ILE A 130 -6.12 17.70 4.86
N LEU A 131 -6.03 18.98 5.21
CA LEU A 131 -4.78 19.59 5.65
C LEU A 131 -4.19 18.86 6.86
N THR A 132 -5.02 18.47 7.83
CA THR A 132 -4.60 17.73 9.02
C THR A 132 -4.06 16.35 8.65
N LEU A 133 -4.72 15.63 7.74
CA LEU A 133 -4.27 14.32 7.26
C LEU A 133 -2.93 14.41 6.52
N LEU A 134 -2.78 15.40 5.64
CA LEU A 134 -1.52 15.63 4.92
C LEU A 134 -0.38 16.00 5.88
N GLN A 135 -0.62 16.90 6.83
CA GLN A 135 0.38 17.26 7.84
C GLN A 135 0.77 16.07 8.73
N THR A 136 -0.16 15.18 9.01
CA THR A 136 0.10 13.96 9.80
C THR A 136 0.98 13.01 8.99
N CYS A 137 0.64 12.74 7.74
CA CYS A 137 1.44 11.90 6.84
C CYS A 137 2.85 12.46 6.65
N VAL A 138 3.01 13.78 6.44
CA VAL A 138 4.34 14.40 6.31
C VAL A 138 5.22 14.15 7.53
N ARG A 139 4.67 14.22 8.75
CA ARG A 139 5.43 13.96 9.98
C ARG A 139 5.70 12.48 10.20
N ASP A 140 4.70 11.65 9.92
CA ASP A 140 4.77 10.19 10.05
C ASP A 140 5.84 9.60 9.13
N GLN A 141 5.92 10.10 7.90
CA GLN A 141 6.80 9.62 6.83
C GLN A 141 8.06 10.49 6.65
N HIS A 142 8.36 11.42 7.57
CA HIS A 142 9.55 12.29 7.52
C HIS A 142 9.75 13.07 6.20
N LEU A 143 8.67 13.63 5.65
CA LEU A 143 8.63 14.29 4.33
C LEU A 143 8.78 15.82 4.39
N GLU A 144 9.26 16.38 5.51
CA GLU A 144 9.33 17.83 5.71
C GLU A 144 10.24 18.53 4.69
N ALA A 145 11.22 17.81 4.12
CA ALA A 145 12.10 18.32 3.08
C ALA A 145 11.38 18.70 1.77
N PHE A 146 10.19 18.14 1.55
CA PHE A 146 9.37 18.33 0.35
C PHE A 146 8.23 19.32 0.57
N TYR A 147 7.63 19.34 1.77
CA TYR A 147 6.34 19.98 2.01
C TYR A 147 6.39 21.07 3.09
N PRO A 148 6.78 22.31 2.74
CA PRO A 148 6.60 23.43 3.65
C PRO A 148 5.09 23.72 3.86
N PRO A 149 4.70 24.34 4.99
CA PRO A 149 3.29 24.56 5.31
C PRO A 149 2.43 25.20 4.19
N PRO A 150 2.91 26.19 3.42
CA PRO A 150 2.14 26.75 2.32
C PRO A 150 1.82 25.74 1.20
N ALA A 151 2.70 24.77 0.95
CA ALA A 151 2.46 23.74 -0.08
C ALA A 151 1.31 22.82 0.35
N LEU A 152 1.26 22.44 1.63
CA LEU A 152 0.17 21.61 2.17
C LEU A 152 -1.18 22.34 2.15
N ASP A 153 -1.21 23.65 2.42
CA ASP A 153 -2.43 24.44 2.30
C ASP A 153 -2.95 24.50 0.85
N GLN A 154 -2.05 24.59 -0.12
CA GLN A 154 -2.40 24.57 -1.55
C GLN A 154 -2.94 23.19 -1.97
N ILE A 155 -2.27 22.10 -1.58
CA ILE A 155 -2.72 20.73 -1.91
C ILE A 155 -4.10 20.47 -1.29
N SER A 156 -4.28 20.78 -0.01
CA SER A 156 -5.58 20.60 0.67
C SER A 156 -6.69 21.43 0.05
N SER A 157 -6.42 22.69 -0.31
CA SER A 157 -7.40 23.55 -1.01
C SER A 157 -7.80 22.97 -2.37
N ARG A 158 -6.82 22.50 -3.15
CA ARG A 158 -7.06 21.90 -4.47
C ARG A 158 -7.93 20.65 -4.36
N ILE A 159 -7.60 19.73 -3.45
CA ILE A 159 -8.36 18.48 -3.27
C ILE A 159 -9.78 18.80 -2.81
N ALA A 160 -9.96 19.68 -1.82
CA ALA A 160 -11.27 20.07 -1.31
C ALA A 160 -12.18 20.69 -2.40
N GLN A 161 -11.61 21.48 -3.31
CA GLN A 161 -12.36 22.13 -4.39
C GLN A 161 -12.68 21.19 -5.56
N SER A 162 -11.88 20.14 -5.75
CA SER A 162 -12.02 19.21 -6.88
C SER A 162 -13.21 18.23 -6.75
N GLY A 163 -13.70 17.99 -5.53
CA GLY A 163 -14.66 16.91 -5.26
C GLY A 163 -14.07 15.50 -5.39
N ALA A 164 -12.73 15.37 -5.53
CA ALA A 164 -12.04 14.09 -5.68
C ALA A 164 -12.36 13.10 -4.56
N LEU A 165 -12.38 13.57 -3.31
CA LEU A 165 -12.68 12.74 -2.14
C LEU A 165 -14.09 12.15 -2.22
N ASP A 166 -15.10 12.97 -2.46
CA ASP A 166 -16.48 12.49 -2.56
C ASP A 166 -16.64 11.52 -3.74
N LYS A 167 -15.97 11.80 -4.87
CA LYS A 167 -16.00 10.94 -6.06
C LYS A 167 -15.41 9.55 -5.79
N ILE A 168 -14.24 9.46 -5.15
CA ILE A 168 -13.65 8.15 -4.83
C ILE A 168 -14.48 7.39 -3.80
N CYS A 169 -14.99 8.09 -2.78
CA CYS A 169 -15.86 7.49 -1.76
C CYS A 169 -17.13 6.90 -2.36
N GLN A 170 -17.78 7.62 -3.28
CA GLN A 170 -18.97 7.13 -3.99
C GLN A 170 -18.65 5.97 -4.93
N GLN A 171 -17.58 6.07 -5.72
CA GLN A 171 -17.21 5.06 -6.70
C GLN A 171 -16.82 3.73 -6.03
N TRP A 172 -16.10 3.79 -4.91
CA TRP A 172 -15.65 2.62 -4.17
C TRP A 172 -16.59 2.24 -3.03
N ARG A 173 -17.69 2.98 -2.84
CA ARG A 173 -18.68 2.76 -1.77
C ARG A 173 -18.03 2.70 -0.38
N ILE A 174 -16.97 3.49 -0.17
CA ILE A 174 -16.30 3.61 1.11
C ILE A 174 -16.84 4.80 1.91
N PRO A 175 -17.04 4.64 3.23
CA PRO A 175 -17.36 5.76 4.11
C PRO A 175 -16.30 6.85 4.04
N LYS A 176 -16.72 8.12 4.12
CA LYS A 176 -15.82 9.27 3.94
C LYS A 176 -14.73 9.30 5.01
N GLU A 177 -15.03 8.80 6.21
CA GLU A 177 -14.09 8.68 7.33
C GLU A 177 -12.91 7.77 7.01
N LEU A 178 -13.16 6.71 6.22
CA LEU A 178 -12.12 5.79 5.77
C LEU A 178 -11.45 6.32 4.49
N GLY A 179 -12.24 6.76 3.50
CA GLY A 179 -11.72 7.23 2.22
C GLY A 179 -10.91 8.54 2.31
N ALA A 180 -11.10 9.34 3.36
CA ALA A 180 -10.34 10.57 3.57
C ALA A 180 -8.82 10.33 3.64
N ASP A 181 -8.38 9.15 4.12
CA ASP A 181 -6.95 8.85 4.19
C ASP A 181 -6.29 8.73 2.79
N LEU A 182 -7.05 8.44 1.72
CA LEU A 182 -6.53 8.35 0.35
C LEU A 182 -5.96 9.68 -0.17
N VAL A 183 -6.31 10.82 0.44
CA VAL A 183 -5.75 12.12 0.04
C VAL A 183 -4.23 12.19 0.25
N LYS A 184 -3.67 11.32 1.11
CA LYS A 184 -2.22 11.24 1.37
C LYS A 184 -1.42 10.83 0.14
N ILE A 185 -2.03 10.12 -0.81
CA ILE A 185 -1.44 9.77 -2.10
C ILE A 185 -0.97 11.04 -2.87
N ALA A 186 -1.62 12.18 -2.67
CA ALA A 186 -1.22 13.45 -3.29
C ALA A 186 0.20 13.93 -2.92
N LEU A 187 0.80 13.35 -1.88
CA LEU A 187 2.16 13.66 -1.44
C LEU A 187 3.24 12.83 -2.15
N PHE A 188 2.89 11.93 -3.07
CA PHE A 188 3.86 11.02 -3.68
C PHE A 188 3.74 11.04 -5.20
N ASP A 189 4.87 10.89 -5.90
CA ASP A 189 4.87 10.42 -7.28
C ASP A 189 4.69 8.91 -7.25
N VAL A 190 3.74 8.38 -8.04
CA VAL A 190 3.41 6.94 -8.02
C VAL A 190 3.92 6.25 -9.29
N VAL A 191 4.69 5.18 -9.08
CA VAL A 191 5.22 4.32 -10.14
C VAL A 191 4.76 2.89 -9.91
N LEU A 192 4.16 2.26 -10.92
CA LEU A 192 3.93 0.82 -10.91
C LEU A 192 5.05 0.07 -11.62
N LEU A 193 5.56 -0.98 -10.95
CA LEU A 193 6.43 -1.98 -11.56
C LEU A 193 5.65 -3.29 -11.71
N CYS A 194 5.23 -3.58 -12.92
CA CYS A 194 4.39 -4.72 -13.26
C CYS A 194 5.23 -5.93 -13.70
N ASP A 195 4.94 -7.09 -13.12
CA ASP A 195 5.49 -8.37 -13.56
C ASP A 195 4.89 -8.80 -14.89
N ASP A 196 5.75 -8.96 -15.90
CA ASP A 196 5.43 -9.48 -17.22
C ASP A 196 6.22 -10.75 -17.55
N SER A 197 6.63 -11.51 -16.53
CA SER A 197 7.32 -12.80 -16.68
C SER A 197 6.37 -13.92 -17.13
N GLY A 198 6.92 -15.09 -17.45
CA GLY A 198 6.13 -16.23 -17.90
C GLY A 198 5.21 -16.83 -16.82
N SER A 199 5.61 -16.78 -15.53
CA SER A 199 4.83 -17.37 -14.44
C SER A 199 3.45 -16.73 -14.29
N MET A 200 3.34 -15.44 -14.59
CA MET A 200 2.06 -14.70 -14.66
C MET A 200 1.04 -15.32 -15.61
N GLN A 201 1.48 -15.93 -16.72
CA GLN A 201 0.60 -16.52 -17.73
C GLN A 201 0.32 -18.00 -17.47
N PHE A 202 1.35 -18.78 -17.12
CA PHE A 202 1.25 -20.23 -17.07
C PHE A 202 0.71 -20.78 -15.75
N GLU A 203 0.80 -20.01 -14.67
CA GLU A 203 0.32 -20.41 -13.36
C GLU A 203 -1.10 -19.86 -13.11
N GLN A 204 -1.91 -20.62 -12.35
CA GLN A 204 -3.26 -20.21 -11.95
C GLN A 204 -4.20 -19.81 -13.10
N GLY A 205 -3.97 -20.33 -14.31
CA GLY A 205 -4.85 -20.07 -15.45
C GLY A 205 -4.89 -18.61 -15.92
N GLY A 206 -3.89 -17.79 -15.56
CA GLY A 206 -3.81 -16.37 -15.92
C GLY A 206 -4.52 -15.42 -14.95
N GLU A 207 -5.02 -15.90 -13.81
CA GLU A 207 -5.67 -15.09 -12.76
C GLU A 207 -4.76 -13.94 -12.29
N ARG A 208 -3.45 -14.18 -12.16
CA ARG A 208 -2.44 -13.16 -11.79
C ARG A 208 -2.45 -11.95 -12.71
N ILE A 209 -2.74 -12.13 -14.00
CA ILE A 209 -2.82 -11.04 -14.97
C ILE A 209 -4.09 -10.21 -14.73
N GLU A 210 -5.19 -10.85 -14.35
CA GLU A 210 -6.43 -10.16 -14.00
C GLU A 210 -6.29 -9.38 -12.69
N ASP A 211 -5.62 -9.93 -11.69
CA ASP A 211 -5.28 -9.22 -10.45
C ASP A 211 -4.39 -8.01 -10.72
N LEU A 212 -3.36 -8.18 -11.56
CA LEU A 212 -2.49 -7.08 -11.99
C LEU A 212 -3.30 -5.97 -12.65
N LYS A 213 -4.20 -6.29 -13.58
CA LYS A 213 -5.07 -5.30 -14.23
C LYS A 213 -5.98 -4.61 -13.23
N MET A 214 -6.55 -5.35 -12.28
CA MET A 214 -7.42 -4.81 -11.24
C MET A 214 -6.66 -3.82 -10.36
N ILE A 215 -5.50 -4.21 -9.82
CA ILE A 215 -4.64 -3.33 -9.01
C ILE A 215 -4.27 -2.08 -9.79
N LEU A 216 -3.79 -2.25 -11.02
CA LEU A 216 -3.39 -1.16 -11.90
C LEU A 216 -4.55 -0.18 -12.16
N SER A 217 -5.77 -0.69 -12.40
CA SER A 217 -6.99 0.13 -12.53
C SER A 217 -7.29 0.91 -11.25
N ARG A 218 -7.28 0.27 -10.08
CA ARG A 218 -7.57 0.93 -8.79
C ARG A 218 -6.54 2.00 -8.45
N VAL A 219 -5.26 1.69 -8.60
CA VAL A 219 -4.17 2.64 -8.37
C VAL A 219 -4.32 3.83 -9.33
N THR A 220 -4.46 3.58 -10.63
CA THR A 220 -4.60 4.66 -11.64
C THR A 220 -5.81 5.54 -11.36
N PHE A 221 -6.94 4.96 -10.97
CA PHE A 221 -8.13 5.74 -10.63
C PHE A 221 -7.87 6.65 -9.43
N ALA A 222 -7.37 6.12 -8.32
CA ALA A 222 -7.10 6.93 -7.12
C ALA A 222 -6.06 8.01 -7.36
N THR A 223 -4.93 7.67 -7.99
CA THR A 223 -3.86 8.63 -8.27
C THR A 223 -4.33 9.70 -9.25
N SER A 224 -5.12 9.38 -10.27
CA SER A 224 -5.66 10.38 -11.21
C SER A 224 -6.59 11.43 -10.58
N LEU A 225 -7.11 11.15 -9.38
CA LEU A 225 -7.98 12.09 -8.65
C LEU A 225 -7.19 13.03 -7.74
N PHE A 226 -6.09 12.55 -7.17
CA PHE A 226 -5.31 13.30 -6.16
C PHE A 226 -4.00 13.87 -6.73
N ASP A 227 -3.45 13.21 -7.73
CA ASP A 227 -2.24 13.59 -8.45
C ASP A 227 -2.55 13.97 -9.90
N HIS A 228 -1.80 14.91 -10.43
CA HIS A 228 -2.19 15.65 -11.64
C HIS A 228 -1.23 15.45 -12.82
N ASP A 229 0.00 15.07 -12.55
CA ASP A 229 0.98 14.64 -13.53
C ASP A 229 0.85 13.15 -13.88
N GLY A 230 0.04 12.39 -13.13
CA GLY A 230 -0.29 11.00 -13.43
C GLY A 230 0.77 10.03 -12.95
N ILE A 231 0.56 8.74 -13.25
CA ILE A 231 1.46 7.67 -12.82
C ILE A 231 2.44 7.26 -13.91
N GLU A 232 3.52 6.64 -13.47
CA GLU A 232 4.46 5.93 -14.32
C GLU A 232 4.19 4.42 -14.26
N ILE A 233 4.29 3.74 -15.39
CA ILE A 233 4.14 2.28 -15.48
C ILE A 233 5.40 1.72 -16.15
N ARG A 234 6.04 0.77 -15.48
CA ARG A 234 7.20 0.01 -15.97
C ARG A 234 6.91 -1.47 -15.85
N PHE A 235 7.56 -2.27 -16.67
CA PHE A 235 7.48 -3.73 -16.65
C PHE A 235 8.85 -4.33 -16.36
N LEU A 236 8.90 -5.58 -15.88
CA LEU A 236 10.19 -6.23 -15.59
C LEU A 236 11.00 -6.47 -16.86
N ASN A 237 10.41 -7.09 -17.87
CA ASN A 237 11.07 -7.55 -19.09
C ASN A 237 10.86 -6.57 -20.25
N SER A 238 9.63 -6.09 -20.44
CA SER A 238 9.26 -5.23 -21.56
C SER A 238 9.94 -3.85 -21.50
N GLN A 239 10.13 -3.27 -22.69
CA GLN A 239 10.55 -1.89 -22.89
C GLN A 239 9.36 -0.94 -23.08
N VAL A 240 8.14 -1.48 -23.19
CA VAL A 240 6.91 -0.68 -23.16
C VAL A 240 6.85 0.02 -21.80
N GLN A 241 6.44 1.28 -21.81
CA GLN A 241 6.30 2.09 -20.61
C GLN A 241 5.10 3.02 -20.74
N GLY A 242 4.43 3.27 -19.62
CA GLY A 242 3.44 4.35 -19.48
C GLY A 242 4.09 5.52 -18.76
N ASN A 243 3.98 6.72 -19.31
CA ASN A 243 4.41 7.95 -18.62
C ASN A 243 3.24 8.90 -18.53
N HIS A 244 3.10 9.59 -17.40
CA HIS A 244 2.00 10.51 -17.13
C HIS A 244 0.60 9.91 -17.40
N VAL A 245 0.40 8.67 -16.99
CA VAL A 245 -0.86 7.95 -17.20
C VAL A 245 -1.91 8.49 -16.23
N THR A 246 -3.03 8.98 -16.77
CA THR A 246 -4.05 9.71 -16.00
C THR A 246 -5.43 9.08 -16.07
N SER A 247 -5.56 7.90 -16.68
CA SER A 247 -6.83 7.20 -16.77
C SER A 247 -6.65 5.69 -16.86
N GLU A 248 -7.63 4.96 -16.33
CA GLU A 248 -7.68 3.50 -16.38
C GLU A 248 -7.68 2.96 -17.82
N ALA A 249 -8.30 3.68 -18.76
CA ALA A 249 -8.32 3.32 -20.17
C ALA A 249 -6.92 3.34 -20.79
N GLN A 250 -6.11 4.36 -20.48
CA GLN A 250 -4.71 4.43 -20.92
C GLN A 250 -3.89 3.29 -20.29
N ALA A 251 -4.07 3.06 -18.99
CA ALA A 251 -3.37 2.01 -18.27
C ALA A 251 -3.70 0.61 -18.85
N THR A 252 -4.98 0.34 -19.12
CA THR A 252 -5.44 -0.89 -19.79
C THR A 252 -4.83 -1.05 -21.18
N GLN A 253 -4.78 0.04 -21.96
CA GLN A 253 -4.18 0.03 -23.29
C GLN A 253 -2.67 -0.23 -23.27
N ILE A 254 -1.97 0.17 -22.21
CA ILE A 254 -0.55 -0.14 -22.04
C ILE A 254 -0.38 -1.63 -21.75
N VAL A 255 -1.14 -2.18 -20.80
CA VAL A 255 -1.06 -3.60 -20.42
C VAL A 255 -1.46 -4.53 -21.59
N SER A 256 -2.41 -4.12 -22.45
CA SER A 256 -2.82 -4.94 -23.60
C SER A 256 -1.73 -5.15 -24.65
N GLN A 257 -0.64 -4.35 -24.62
CA GLN A 257 0.51 -4.48 -25.50
C GLN A 257 1.57 -5.46 -24.98
N ILE A 258 1.41 -5.95 -23.75
CA ILE A 258 2.43 -6.71 -23.04
C ILE A 258 2.35 -8.19 -23.38
N ARG A 259 3.52 -8.79 -23.63
CA ARG A 259 3.69 -10.24 -23.76
C ARG A 259 4.31 -10.76 -22.49
N PHE A 260 3.54 -11.53 -21.73
CA PHE A 260 3.96 -12.13 -20.47
C PHE A 260 4.93 -13.29 -20.75
N SER A 261 6.22 -13.02 -20.61
CA SER A 261 7.30 -13.95 -20.94
C SER A 261 8.63 -13.50 -20.32
N GLY A 262 9.57 -14.43 -20.19
CA GLY A 262 10.88 -14.15 -19.61
C GLY A 262 10.94 -14.48 -18.12
N LEU A 263 12.04 -14.06 -17.51
CA LEU A 263 12.34 -14.30 -16.08
C LEU A 263 11.75 -13.17 -15.23
N THR A 264 11.97 -13.23 -13.92
CA THR A 264 11.54 -12.20 -12.96
C THR A 264 12.75 -11.40 -12.46
N PRO A 265 13.38 -10.51 -13.27
CA PRO A 265 14.57 -9.76 -12.87
C PRO A 265 14.26 -8.57 -11.94
N LEU A 266 13.48 -8.80 -10.88
CA LEU A 266 12.82 -7.74 -10.12
C LEU A 266 13.79 -6.68 -9.57
N GLY A 267 14.82 -7.09 -8.82
CA GLY A 267 15.79 -6.14 -8.26
C GLY A 267 16.53 -5.31 -9.32
N THR A 268 16.90 -5.91 -10.45
CA THR A 268 17.58 -5.20 -11.55
C THR A 268 16.66 -4.22 -12.24
N SER A 269 15.43 -4.64 -12.56
CA SER A 269 14.45 -3.77 -13.24
C SER A 269 13.99 -2.63 -12.33
N LEU A 270 13.78 -2.89 -11.04
CA LEU A 270 13.51 -1.85 -10.05
C LEU A 270 14.63 -0.79 -10.02
N ASP A 271 15.89 -1.22 -9.94
CA ASP A 271 17.04 -0.30 -9.93
C ASP A 271 17.14 0.51 -11.23
N GLN A 272 17.17 -0.17 -12.38
CA GLN A 272 17.47 0.46 -13.67
C GLN A 272 16.32 1.29 -14.25
N LYS A 273 15.08 0.85 -14.05
CA LYS A 273 13.90 1.49 -14.68
C LYS A 273 13.22 2.52 -13.76
N ILE A 274 13.47 2.46 -12.45
CA ILE A 274 12.79 3.29 -11.45
C ILE A 274 13.79 4.00 -10.53
N LEU A 275 14.51 3.27 -9.67
CA LEU A 275 15.29 3.88 -8.59
C LEU A 275 16.38 4.81 -9.13
N GLN A 276 17.14 4.41 -10.15
CA GLN A 276 18.15 5.30 -10.75
C GLN A 276 17.50 6.52 -11.44
N PRO A 277 16.63 6.37 -12.46
CA PRO A 277 16.15 7.50 -13.26
C PRO A 277 15.20 8.44 -12.52
N MET A 278 14.35 7.93 -11.63
CA MET A 278 13.23 8.69 -11.05
C MET A 278 13.48 9.16 -9.62
N LEU A 279 14.41 8.51 -8.89
CA LEU A 279 14.67 8.79 -7.48
C LEU A 279 16.09 9.29 -7.25
N LEU A 280 17.08 8.43 -7.51
CA LEU A 280 18.48 8.68 -7.13
C LEU A 280 19.14 9.74 -8.02
N ASN A 281 18.95 9.70 -9.34
CA ASN A 281 19.49 10.72 -10.23
C ASN A 281 18.92 12.12 -9.90
N PRO A 282 17.59 12.31 -9.76
CA PRO A 282 17.04 13.58 -9.31
C PRO A 282 17.51 13.97 -7.90
N ALA A 283 17.64 13.03 -6.96
CA ALA A 283 18.13 13.32 -5.61
C ALA A 283 19.58 13.84 -5.62
N ARG A 284 20.49 13.20 -6.36
CA ARG A 284 21.88 13.65 -6.55
C ARG A 284 21.96 15.05 -7.14
N ALA A 285 21.05 15.37 -8.06
CA ALA A 285 20.97 16.68 -8.70
C ALA A 285 20.27 17.75 -7.85
N GLY A 286 19.70 17.39 -6.69
CA GLY A 286 18.88 18.29 -5.87
C GLY A 286 17.56 18.69 -6.55
N GLN A 287 17.04 17.84 -7.43
CA GLN A 287 15.87 18.08 -8.28
C GLN A 287 14.69 17.15 -7.96
N LEU A 288 14.80 16.27 -6.96
CA LEU A 288 13.68 15.44 -6.51
C LEU A 288 12.59 16.35 -5.89
N ARG A 289 11.38 16.33 -6.48
CA ARG A 289 10.29 17.28 -6.16
C ARG A 289 9.23 16.70 -5.22
N LYS A 290 8.96 15.41 -5.35
CA LYS A 290 8.06 14.64 -4.50
C LYS A 290 8.77 13.35 -4.08
N PRO A 291 8.46 12.77 -2.92
CA PRO A 291 8.86 11.41 -2.58
C PRO A 291 8.22 10.41 -3.55
N LEU A 292 8.84 9.25 -3.71
CA LEU A 292 8.45 8.23 -4.68
C LEU A 292 7.76 7.06 -3.97
N LEU A 293 6.51 6.79 -4.34
CA LEU A 293 5.80 5.55 -4.00
C LEU A 293 5.90 4.58 -5.18
N VAL A 294 6.58 3.45 -4.98
CA VAL A 294 6.70 2.39 -5.98
C VAL A 294 5.82 1.22 -5.59
N ILE A 295 4.81 0.92 -6.40
CA ILE A 295 3.94 -0.24 -6.24
C ILE A 295 4.41 -1.35 -7.18
N VAL A 296 5.02 -2.37 -6.60
CA VAL A 296 5.47 -3.57 -7.32
C VAL A 296 4.33 -4.58 -7.32
N ILE A 297 3.88 -4.98 -8.51
CA ILE A 297 2.89 -6.07 -8.67
C ILE A 297 3.61 -7.28 -9.24
N SER A 298 3.79 -8.33 -8.44
CA SER A 298 4.52 -9.53 -8.86
C SER A 298 4.10 -10.74 -8.05
N ASP A 299 4.32 -11.93 -8.61
CA ASP A 299 4.16 -13.21 -7.92
C ASP A 299 5.41 -13.64 -7.14
N GLY A 300 6.51 -12.88 -7.23
CA GLY A 300 7.77 -13.15 -6.56
C GLY A 300 8.57 -11.88 -6.27
N ALA A 301 9.66 -12.00 -5.50
CA ALA A 301 10.53 -10.84 -5.25
C ALA A 301 12.05 -11.06 -5.27
N PRO A 302 12.60 -11.79 -6.25
CA PRO A 302 14.02 -12.11 -6.24
C PRO A 302 14.92 -10.86 -6.29
N ALA A 303 15.98 -10.90 -5.47
CA ALA A 303 17.12 -9.97 -5.51
C ALA A 303 16.80 -8.47 -5.29
N VAL A 304 15.66 -8.13 -4.69
CA VAL A 304 15.27 -6.72 -4.43
C VAL A 304 16.05 -6.08 -3.30
N PHE A 305 16.39 -6.84 -2.25
CA PHE A 305 17.02 -6.35 -1.03
C PHE A 305 18.21 -5.41 -1.29
N ASN A 306 19.14 -5.83 -2.17
CA ASN A 306 20.34 -5.07 -2.48
C ASN A 306 20.06 -3.76 -3.24
N ALA A 307 19.00 -3.70 -4.05
CA ALA A 307 18.61 -2.47 -4.74
C ALA A 307 18.05 -1.45 -3.74
N VAL A 308 17.14 -1.89 -2.86
CA VAL A 308 16.50 -1.04 -1.85
C VAL A 308 17.52 -0.55 -0.83
N MET A 309 18.38 -1.42 -0.33
CA MET A 309 19.41 -1.04 0.65
C MET A 309 20.37 0.02 0.07
N ARG A 310 20.83 -0.15 -1.18
CA ARG A 310 21.67 0.85 -1.86
C ARG A 310 20.95 2.20 -2.01
N ALA A 311 19.68 2.18 -2.42
CA ALA A 311 18.90 3.41 -2.57
C ALA A 311 18.70 4.11 -1.21
N SER A 312 18.34 3.37 -0.16
CA SER A 312 18.17 3.89 1.20
C SER A 312 19.46 4.53 1.73
N ASP A 313 20.61 3.86 1.57
CA ASP A 313 21.91 4.39 2.01
C ASP A 313 22.30 5.67 1.28
N GLU A 314 21.98 5.77 0.00
CA GLU A 314 22.26 6.96 -0.79
C GLU A 314 21.35 8.13 -0.40
N LEU A 315 20.06 7.86 -0.27
CA LEU A 315 19.06 8.85 0.14
C LEU A 315 19.30 9.38 1.55
N ARG A 316 19.78 8.53 2.47
CA ARG A 316 20.19 8.92 3.83
C ARG A 316 21.30 9.98 3.86
N ARG A 317 22.13 10.04 2.81
CA ARG A 317 23.20 11.05 2.66
C ARG A 317 22.73 12.31 1.94
N SER A 318 21.51 12.31 1.42
CA SER A 318 20.89 13.45 0.74
C SER A 318 20.06 14.27 1.73
N ARG A 319 19.62 15.47 1.29
CA ARG A 319 18.68 16.30 2.05
C ARG A 319 17.26 15.73 2.14
N TYR A 320 16.96 14.68 1.37
CA TYR A 320 15.62 14.12 1.23
C TYR A 320 15.32 12.99 2.21
N GLY A 321 16.36 12.34 2.76
CA GLY A 321 16.20 11.22 3.69
C GLY A 321 15.73 9.92 3.02
N PRO A 322 15.89 8.76 3.69
CA PRO A 322 15.52 7.46 3.15
C PRO A 322 14.01 7.32 2.90
N ASP A 323 13.18 8.02 3.68
CA ASP A 323 11.71 7.99 3.57
C ASP A 323 11.16 8.74 2.34
N SER A 324 12.06 9.29 1.51
CA SER A 324 11.70 9.73 0.16
C SER A 324 11.38 8.57 -0.80
N LEU A 325 11.54 7.33 -0.37
CA LEU A 325 11.14 6.11 -1.07
C LEU A 325 10.21 5.27 -0.19
N SER A 326 9.02 5.00 -0.71
CA SER A 326 8.08 4.01 -0.18
C SER A 326 7.88 2.90 -1.21
N LEU A 327 7.85 1.65 -0.78
CA LEU A 327 7.71 0.47 -1.62
C LEU A 327 6.52 -0.36 -1.15
N GLN A 328 5.52 -0.53 -2.01
CA GLN A 328 4.43 -1.46 -1.79
C GLN A 328 4.66 -2.71 -2.65
N PHE A 329 4.72 -3.89 -2.04
CA PHE A 329 4.62 -5.16 -2.77
C PHE A 329 3.18 -5.64 -2.75
N ALA A 330 2.54 -5.59 -3.91
CA ALA A 330 1.25 -6.21 -4.16
C ALA A 330 1.50 -7.61 -4.73
N GLN A 331 1.47 -8.62 -3.85
CA GLN A 331 1.67 -9.98 -4.30
C GLN A 331 0.44 -10.47 -5.07
N VAL A 332 0.68 -11.00 -6.27
CA VAL A 332 -0.35 -11.71 -7.03
C VAL A 332 -0.11 -13.22 -6.99
N GLY A 333 -1.18 -13.99 -6.89
CA GLY A 333 -1.10 -15.43 -6.71
C GLY A 333 -0.62 -15.87 -5.31
N ASN A 334 -0.36 -17.16 -5.15
CA ASN A 334 -0.26 -17.83 -3.85
C ASN A 334 1.09 -18.53 -3.61
N ASP A 335 2.17 -18.04 -4.22
CA ASP A 335 3.51 -18.59 -3.99
C ASP A 335 3.95 -18.33 -2.54
N MET A 336 4.05 -19.41 -1.76
CA MET A 336 4.44 -19.37 -0.36
C MET A 336 5.88 -18.91 -0.14
N LYS A 337 6.81 -19.20 -1.07
CA LYS A 337 8.20 -18.74 -0.96
C LYS A 337 8.30 -17.24 -1.21
N ALA A 338 7.49 -16.73 -2.15
CA ALA A 338 7.37 -15.30 -2.35
C ALA A 338 6.82 -14.60 -1.11
N GLN A 339 5.75 -15.15 -0.52
CA GLN A 339 5.18 -14.65 0.75
C GLN A 339 6.22 -14.61 1.86
N GLU A 340 6.96 -15.71 2.07
CA GLU A 340 7.99 -15.78 3.12
C GLU A 340 9.11 -14.76 2.89
N PHE A 341 9.61 -14.66 1.66
CA PHE A 341 10.67 -13.72 1.33
C PHE A 341 10.22 -12.26 1.47
N LEU A 342 9.01 -11.93 1.00
CA LEU A 342 8.41 -10.62 1.17
C LEU A 342 8.24 -10.29 2.65
N GLY A 343 7.74 -11.22 3.47
CA GLY A 343 7.64 -11.04 4.93
C GLY A 343 8.99 -10.81 5.61
N GLN A 344 10.08 -11.40 5.11
CA GLN A 344 11.44 -11.12 5.60
C GLN A 344 11.93 -9.72 5.20
N LEU A 345 11.63 -9.26 3.98
CA LEU A 345 11.93 -7.87 3.58
C LEU A 345 11.17 -6.88 4.43
N ASP A 346 9.89 -7.17 4.65
CA ASP A 346 8.95 -6.37 5.40
C ASP A 346 9.41 -6.21 6.86
N SER A 347 9.81 -7.30 7.51
CA SER A 347 10.32 -7.28 8.88
C SER A 347 11.79 -6.86 9.03
N HIS A 348 12.49 -6.53 7.95
CA HIS A 348 13.92 -6.23 8.00
C HIS A 348 14.20 -4.90 8.74
N PRO A 349 15.12 -4.86 9.74
CA PRO A 349 15.35 -3.66 10.55
C PRO A 349 15.76 -2.38 9.80
N VAL A 350 16.36 -2.53 8.61
CA VAL A 350 16.88 -1.40 7.82
C VAL A 350 15.95 -0.97 6.69
N VAL A 351 15.36 -1.93 5.97
CA VAL A 351 14.55 -1.64 4.77
C VAL A 351 13.07 -1.83 5.01
N GLY A 352 12.70 -2.55 6.07
CA GLY A 352 11.31 -2.73 6.50
C GLY A 352 10.57 -1.41 6.66
N PRO A 353 11.13 -0.35 7.29
CA PRO A 353 10.43 0.93 7.38
C PRO A 353 10.04 1.57 6.03
N LEU A 354 10.66 1.14 4.92
CA LEU A 354 10.40 1.66 3.57
C LEU A 354 9.48 0.75 2.75
N ILE A 355 9.16 -0.44 3.25
CA ILE A 355 8.48 -1.50 2.52
C ILE A 355 7.15 -1.78 3.22
N ASP A 356 6.10 -2.06 2.47
CA ASP A 356 4.92 -2.78 2.96
C ASP A 356 4.57 -3.89 1.98
N VAL A 357 3.90 -4.93 2.47
CA VAL A 357 3.48 -6.08 1.67
C VAL A 357 1.99 -6.29 1.85
N THR A 358 1.27 -6.36 0.73
CA THR A 358 -0.14 -6.77 0.69
C THR A 358 -0.23 -8.03 -0.16
N SER A 359 -0.68 -9.12 0.47
CA SER A 359 -0.94 -10.40 -0.20
C SER A 359 -2.29 -10.38 -0.93
N ASP A 360 -2.65 -11.51 -1.54
CA ASP A 360 -3.99 -11.73 -2.09
C ASP A 360 -5.07 -11.53 -1.01
N PHE A 361 -6.27 -11.15 -1.47
CA PHE A 361 -7.36 -10.74 -0.59
C PHE A 361 -7.73 -11.81 0.44
N GLU A 362 -7.81 -13.06 0.00
CA GLU A 362 -8.15 -14.22 0.83
C GLU A 362 -7.14 -14.39 1.97
N TYR A 363 -5.84 -14.28 1.67
CA TYR A 363 -4.80 -14.38 2.69
C TYR A 363 -4.87 -13.22 3.69
N GLU A 364 -5.02 -11.98 3.21
CA GLU A 364 -5.12 -10.79 4.04
C GLU A 364 -6.36 -10.81 4.94
N GLN A 365 -7.49 -11.26 4.41
CA GLN A 365 -8.72 -11.47 5.19
C GLN A 365 -8.49 -12.50 6.30
N ASP A 366 -7.87 -13.63 5.98
CA ASP A 366 -7.55 -14.68 6.95
C ASP A 366 -6.62 -14.18 8.06
N GLN A 367 -5.60 -13.38 7.71
CA GLN A 367 -4.70 -12.78 8.71
C GLN A 367 -5.43 -11.76 9.59
N MET A 368 -6.24 -10.88 9.00
CA MET A 368 -7.00 -9.87 9.74
C MET A 368 -7.99 -10.52 10.70
N MET A 369 -8.70 -11.57 10.27
CA MET A 369 -9.60 -12.33 11.12
C MET A 369 -8.86 -12.99 12.29
N LYS A 370 -7.68 -13.57 12.06
CA LYS A 370 -6.87 -14.22 13.11
C LYS A 370 -6.32 -13.24 14.14
N THR A 371 -5.97 -12.02 13.72
CA THR A 371 -5.28 -11.02 14.56
C THR A 371 -6.26 -10.08 15.26
N THR A 372 -7.32 -9.68 14.57
CA THR A 372 -8.26 -8.63 15.05
C THR A 372 -9.68 -9.15 15.28
N GLY A 373 -10.04 -10.30 14.71
CA GLY A 373 -11.41 -10.82 14.73
C GLY A 373 -12.37 -10.13 13.76
N GLU A 374 -11.87 -9.19 12.95
CA GLU A 374 -12.66 -8.44 11.96
C GLU A 374 -12.47 -9.03 10.55
N ASN A 375 -13.49 -8.87 9.70
CA ASN A 375 -13.38 -9.24 8.28
C ASN A 375 -12.78 -8.10 7.47
N LEU A 376 -11.82 -8.42 6.61
CA LEU A 376 -11.35 -7.50 5.58
C LEU A 376 -12.41 -7.38 4.47
N THR A 377 -12.73 -6.16 4.07
CA THR A 377 -13.55 -5.89 2.87
C THR A 377 -12.64 -5.67 1.67
N GLY A 378 -13.14 -5.88 0.45
CA GLY A 378 -12.36 -5.60 -0.75
C GLY A 378 -11.86 -4.15 -0.82
N GLU A 379 -12.66 -3.21 -0.32
CA GLU A 379 -12.26 -1.81 -0.18
C GLU A 379 -11.16 -1.62 0.88
N GLY A 380 -11.27 -2.29 2.03
CA GLY A 380 -10.23 -2.27 3.05
C GLY A 380 -8.90 -2.81 2.53
N TRP A 381 -8.94 -3.86 1.70
CA TRP A 381 -7.77 -4.41 1.04
C TRP A 381 -7.13 -3.41 0.06
N ILE A 382 -7.93 -2.70 -0.76
CA ILE A 382 -7.44 -1.63 -1.63
C ILE A 382 -6.82 -0.49 -0.79
N MET A 383 -7.40 -0.16 0.36
CA MET A 383 -6.83 0.85 1.25
C MET A 383 -5.47 0.43 1.80
N LYS A 384 -5.29 -0.83 2.21
CA LYS A 384 -3.98 -1.37 2.62
C LYS A 384 -2.98 -1.24 1.48
N LEU A 385 -3.36 -1.72 0.29
CA LEU A 385 -2.54 -1.68 -0.90
C LEU A 385 -2.06 -0.27 -1.27
N LEU A 386 -2.87 0.77 -1.05
CA LEU A 386 -2.53 2.14 -1.41
C LEU A 386 -1.82 2.94 -0.31
N LEU A 387 -2.03 2.55 0.95
CA LEU A 387 -1.62 3.35 2.10
C LEU A 387 -0.60 2.66 3.00
N GLY A 388 -0.46 1.33 2.95
CA GLY A 388 0.38 0.57 3.88
C GLY A 388 1.82 1.05 3.93
N SER A 389 2.40 1.38 2.78
CA SER A 389 3.78 1.91 2.68
C SER A 389 3.91 3.43 2.89
N ILE A 390 2.82 4.18 3.11
CA ILE A 390 2.83 5.65 3.25
C ILE A 390 2.02 6.19 4.44
N ASP A 391 1.46 5.31 5.25
CA ASP A 391 0.69 5.63 6.45
C ASP A 391 0.83 4.48 7.46
N SER A 392 1.54 4.74 8.56
CA SER A 392 1.80 3.74 9.60
C SER A 392 0.55 3.13 10.22
N SER A 393 -0.63 3.76 10.09
CA SER A 393 -1.90 3.20 10.57
C SER A 393 -2.48 2.09 9.67
N TYR A 394 -1.90 1.87 8.49
CA TYR A 394 -2.25 0.80 7.56
C TYR A 394 -1.14 -0.27 7.43
N ASP A 395 0.07 0.00 7.94
CA ASP A 395 1.16 -0.97 8.02
C ASP A 395 0.83 -2.05 9.07
N THR A 396 0.86 -3.31 8.63
CA THR A 396 0.54 -4.45 9.49
C THR A 396 1.71 -4.98 10.30
N LYS A 397 2.93 -4.44 10.13
CA LYS A 397 4.09 -4.79 10.96
C LYS A 397 3.88 -4.56 12.42
N ASP A 398 3.18 -3.49 12.76
CA ASP A 398 3.01 -3.07 14.15
C ASP A 398 1.92 -3.87 14.89
N GLU A 399 1.07 -4.61 14.16
CA GLU A 399 0.08 -5.51 14.78
C GLU A 399 0.75 -6.71 15.50
N ARG A 400 2.05 -6.96 15.24
CA ARG A 400 2.86 -7.96 15.98
C ARG A 400 3.77 -7.35 17.05
N ARG A 401 3.90 -6.02 17.16
CA ARG A 401 4.81 -5.37 18.13
C ARG A 401 4.21 -5.15 19.52
N HIS A 402 2.95 -5.52 19.72
CA HIS A 402 2.30 -5.47 21.03
C HIS A 402 1.80 -6.85 21.46
N HIS A 403 2.71 -7.69 21.95
CA HIS A 403 2.42 -8.68 23.01
C HIS A 403 3.65 -8.98 23.84
#